data_AF-A0A834F5R1-F1
#
_entry.id   AF-A0A834F5R1-F1
#
_cell.length_a   1.000
_cell.length_b   1.000
_cell.length_c   1.000
_cell.angle_alpha   90.00
_cell.angle_beta   90.00
_cell.angle_gamma   90.00
#
_symmetry.space_group_name_H-M   'P 1'
#
loop_
_entity.id
_entity.type
_entity.pdbx_description
1 polymer ?
#
loop_
_entity_poly.entity_id
_entity_poly.type
_entity_poly.pdbx_seq_one_letter_code
_entity_poly.pdbx_strand_id
1 'polypeptide(L)'
;MKLLGLGSVLLALLIPGLARAQYEKYSFRSFPQKDIVPLETAYSYALEQYAAQNWAESVKYLELSLRLHRLLRDSEAFCSRNCSSVSRENVTVFPADVTLRVARHVLLRAACLKRCKEEFPVFKLKYPRRDLLQAFEERIPYRYIQFAHYQSVMFCSKLWAQVAFGVCRQAGRHWKDVSLIDLVRRCREEKHIRRAPALEEVPAVIPRGERPARPSRSPDAALCSMTRLVR
;
A
#
# COMPACT_ATOMS: atom_id res chain seq x y z
N MET A 1 12.78 -29.59 -42.86
CA MET A 1 12.95 -29.26 -41.42
C MET A 1 13.29 -27.77 -41.19
N LYS A 2 12.54 -26.80 -41.78
CA LYS A 2 12.81 -25.36 -41.59
C LYS A 2 11.59 -24.52 -41.13
N LEU A 3 10.44 -25.15 -40.89
CA LEU A 3 9.20 -24.45 -40.51
C LEU A 3 8.93 -24.37 -39.00
N LEU A 4 9.64 -25.13 -38.16
CA LEU A 4 9.43 -25.06 -36.69
C LEU A 4 10.12 -23.85 -36.02
N GLY A 5 11.11 -23.22 -36.67
CA GLY A 5 11.86 -22.10 -36.09
C GLY A 5 11.14 -20.75 -36.16
N LEU A 6 10.39 -20.50 -37.25
CA LEU A 6 9.70 -19.22 -37.44
C LEU A 6 8.51 -19.04 -36.49
N GLY A 7 7.78 -20.11 -36.18
CA GLY A 7 6.67 -20.05 -35.21
C GLY A 7 7.16 -19.74 -33.79
N SER A 8 8.30 -20.28 -33.39
CA SER A 8 8.91 -20.03 -32.07
C SER A 8 9.46 -18.60 -31.95
N VAL A 9 10.05 -18.06 -33.01
CA VAL A 9 10.53 -16.66 -33.06
C VAL A 9 9.37 -15.66 -33.08
N LEU A 10 8.29 -15.97 -33.82
CA LEU A 10 7.08 -15.13 -33.86
C LEU A 10 6.37 -15.13 -32.49
N LEU A 11 6.31 -16.29 -31.81
CA LEU A 11 5.75 -16.40 -30.46
C LEU A 11 6.62 -15.66 -29.44
N ALA A 12 7.95 -15.75 -29.54
CA ALA A 12 8.90 -15.01 -28.70
C ALA A 12 8.82 -13.49 -28.88
N LEU A 13 8.49 -13.00 -30.09
CA LEU A 13 8.26 -11.58 -30.38
C LEU A 13 6.88 -11.07 -29.94
N LEU A 14 5.89 -11.95 -29.84
CA LEU A 14 4.52 -11.61 -29.40
C LEU A 14 4.38 -11.53 -27.86
N ILE A 15 5.19 -12.30 -27.11
CA ILE A 15 5.16 -12.33 -25.63
C ILE A 15 5.47 -10.96 -24.98
N PRO A 16 6.46 -10.16 -25.43
CA PRO A 16 6.71 -8.81 -24.88
C PRO A 16 5.55 -7.84 -25.12
N GLY A 17 4.76 -8.03 -26.18
CA GLY A 17 3.60 -7.22 -26.50
C GLY A 17 2.42 -7.47 -25.55
N LEU A 18 2.20 -8.72 -25.18
CA LEU A 18 1.16 -9.12 -24.20
C LEU A 18 1.59 -8.85 -22.75
N ALA A 19 2.90 -8.83 -22.46
CA ALA A 19 3.46 -8.44 -21.16
C ALA A 19 3.44 -6.92 -20.90
N ARG A 20 3.03 -6.10 -21.88
CA ARG A 20 2.73 -4.66 -21.65
C ARG A 20 1.43 -4.43 -20.88
N ALA A 21 0.76 -5.48 -20.42
CA ALA A 21 -0.29 -5.36 -19.44
C ALA A 21 0.30 -5.05 -18.05
N GLN A 22 -0.22 -3.99 -17.40
CA GLN A 22 -0.27 -3.79 -15.94
C GLN A 22 0.85 -3.02 -15.22
N TYR A 23 1.64 -2.16 -15.88
CA TYR A 23 2.25 -1.04 -15.15
C TYR A 23 1.69 0.26 -15.70
N GLU A 24 0.80 0.89 -14.94
CA GLU A 24 0.37 2.27 -15.20
C GLU A 24 1.65 3.09 -15.40
N LYS A 25 1.76 3.78 -16.55
CA LYS A 25 2.96 4.54 -16.91
C LYS A 25 3.09 5.71 -15.95
N TYR A 26 3.70 5.47 -14.81
CA TYR A 26 3.88 6.44 -13.75
C TYR A 26 4.81 7.55 -14.22
N SER A 27 4.35 8.79 -14.12
CA SER A 27 5.12 10.00 -14.36
C SER A 27 4.74 10.99 -13.28
N PHE A 28 5.72 11.41 -12.47
CA PHE A 28 5.50 12.33 -11.36
C PHE A 28 4.97 13.70 -11.82
N ARG A 29 5.27 14.12 -13.07
CA ARG A 29 4.82 15.40 -13.65
C ARG A 29 3.35 15.39 -14.07
N SER A 30 2.83 14.22 -14.41
CA SER A 30 1.45 14.04 -14.91
C SER A 30 0.62 13.22 -13.92
N PHE A 31 0.87 13.40 -12.62
CA PHE A 31 0.07 12.75 -11.59
C PHE A 31 -1.38 13.28 -11.63
N PRO A 32 -2.40 12.41 -11.64
CA PRO A 32 -3.79 12.84 -11.71
C PRO A 32 -4.16 13.72 -10.51
N GLN A 33 -4.56 14.96 -10.78
CA GLN A 33 -4.91 15.97 -9.75
C GLN A 33 -6.02 15.50 -8.81
N LYS A 34 -7.01 14.75 -9.33
CA LYS A 34 -8.12 14.18 -8.55
C LYS A 34 -7.69 13.22 -7.44
N ASP A 35 -6.52 12.60 -7.58
CA ASP A 35 -6.01 11.59 -6.63
C ASP A 35 -5.00 12.21 -5.66
N ILE A 36 -4.75 13.54 -5.76
CA ILE A 36 -3.84 14.27 -4.88
C ILE A 36 -4.58 14.61 -3.59
N VAL A 37 -4.36 13.76 -2.59
CA VAL A 37 -4.82 13.94 -1.21
C VAL A 37 -3.62 13.85 -0.26
N PRO A 38 -3.70 14.38 0.97
CA PRO A 38 -2.63 14.22 1.94
C PRO A 38 -2.32 12.74 2.18
N LEU A 39 -1.04 12.39 2.24
CA LEU A 39 -0.61 11.00 2.43
C LEU A 39 -1.19 10.39 3.71
N GLU A 40 -1.19 11.18 4.79
CA GLU A 40 -1.70 10.77 6.09
C GLU A 40 -3.21 10.46 6.05
N THR A 41 -4.00 11.29 5.36
CA THR A 41 -5.46 11.08 5.26
C THR A 41 -5.81 9.84 4.43
N ALA A 42 -5.06 9.60 3.34
CA ALA A 42 -5.28 8.39 2.53
C ALA A 42 -4.95 7.13 3.33
N TYR A 43 -3.83 7.15 4.07
CA TYR A 43 -3.40 6.00 4.87
C TYR A 43 -4.31 5.74 6.07
N SER A 44 -4.70 6.78 6.82
CA SER A 44 -5.61 6.62 7.98
C SER A 44 -6.97 6.08 7.55
N TYR A 45 -7.54 6.61 6.47
CA TYR A 45 -8.81 6.10 5.93
C TYR A 45 -8.68 4.63 5.51
N ALA A 46 -7.56 4.24 4.91
CA ALA A 46 -7.33 2.84 4.53
C ALA A 46 -7.31 1.89 5.74
N LEU A 47 -6.75 2.34 6.88
CA LEU A 47 -6.72 1.58 8.13
C LEU A 47 -8.09 1.54 8.82
N GLU A 48 -8.88 2.61 8.73
CA GLU A 48 -10.28 2.60 9.21
C GLU A 48 -11.11 1.57 8.43
N GLN A 49 -10.96 1.53 7.10
CA GLN A 49 -11.62 0.51 6.27
C GLN A 49 -11.09 -0.90 6.54
N TYR A 50 -9.81 -1.03 6.87
CA TYR A 50 -9.21 -2.30 7.28
C TYR A 50 -9.82 -2.80 8.59
N ALA A 51 -9.95 -1.93 9.60
CA ALA A 51 -10.61 -2.24 10.87
C ALA A 51 -12.10 -2.58 10.69
N ALA A 52 -12.77 -1.93 9.75
CA ALA A 52 -14.15 -2.22 9.36
C ALA A 52 -14.32 -3.48 8.48
N GLN A 53 -13.24 -4.23 8.22
CA GLN A 53 -13.22 -5.42 7.36
C GLN A 53 -13.65 -5.17 5.90
N ASN A 54 -13.60 -3.92 5.44
CA ASN A 54 -13.87 -3.55 4.05
C ASN A 54 -12.58 -3.70 3.23
N TRP A 55 -12.18 -4.95 2.97
CA TRP A 55 -10.90 -5.28 2.34
C TRP A 55 -10.69 -4.61 0.98
N ALA A 56 -11.73 -4.60 0.13
CA ALA A 56 -11.64 -4.03 -1.21
C ALA A 56 -11.36 -2.52 -1.19
N GLU A 57 -11.98 -1.79 -0.26
CA GLU A 57 -11.78 -0.34 -0.14
C GLU A 57 -10.46 -0.02 0.55
N SER A 58 -10.11 -0.79 1.58
CA SER A 58 -8.81 -0.68 2.25
C SER A 58 -7.66 -0.84 1.26
N VAL A 59 -7.68 -1.89 0.41
CA VAL A 59 -6.64 -2.12 -0.60
C VAL A 59 -6.51 -0.93 -1.56
N LYS A 60 -7.64 -0.38 -2.07
CA LYS A 60 -7.59 0.78 -2.98
C LYS A 60 -6.88 1.99 -2.35
N TYR A 61 -7.20 2.32 -1.10
CA TYR A 61 -6.60 3.46 -0.43
C TYR A 61 -5.16 3.18 0.04
N LEU A 62 -4.83 1.93 0.38
CA LEU A 62 -3.45 1.52 0.63
C LEU A 62 -2.59 1.68 -0.63
N GLU A 63 -3.08 1.23 -1.80
CA GLU A 63 -2.42 1.44 -3.09
C GLU A 63 -2.28 2.93 -3.45
N LEU A 64 -3.32 3.72 -3.23
CA LEU A 64 -3.28 5.17 -3.40
C LEU A 64 -2.21 5.81 -2.52
N SER A 65 -2.15 5.42 -1.24
CA SER A 65 -1.15 5.93 -0.30
C SER A 65 0.29 5.59 -0.74
N LEU A 66 0.52 4.40 -1.31
CA LEU A 66 1.82 4.02 -1.89
C LEU A 66 2.18 4.89 -3.09
N ARG A 67 1.22 5.19 -3.98
CA ARG A 67 1.42 6.10 -5.12
C ARG A 67 1.77 7.51 -4.67
N LEU A 68 1.09 8.03 -3.65
CA LEU A 68 1.34 9.35 -3.07
C LEU A 68 2.71 9.43 -2.39
N HIS A 69 3.10 8.39 -1.65
CA HIS A 69 4.43 8.32 -1.04
C HIS A 69 5.54 8.34 -2.10
N ARG A 70 5.36 7.59 -3.20
CA ARG A 70 6.29 7.61 -4.33
C ARG A 70 6.37 8.99 -5.00
N LEU A 71 5.22 9.64 -5.21
CA LEU A 71 5.14 10.99 -5.76
C LEU A 71 5.94 11.99 -4.91
N LEU A 72 5.76 11.96 -3.59
CA LEU A 72 6.48 12.81 -2.64
C LEU A 72 7.99 12.56 -2.69
N ARG A 73 8.40 11.29 -2.64
CA ARG A 73 9.82 10.91 -2.68
C ARG A 73 10.51 11.32 -3.98
N ASP A 74 9.85 11.13 -5.12
CA ASP A 74 10.41 11.45 -6.43
C ASP A 74 10.50 12.97 -6.65
N SER A 75 9.50 13.74 -6.21
CA SER A 75 9.53 15.20 -6.32
C SER A 75 10.59 15.83 -5.41
N GLU A 76 10.78 15.29 -4.20
CA GLU A 76 11.89 15.68 -3.32
C GLU A 76 13.25 15.36 -3.93
N ALA A 77 13.41 14.15 -4.48
CA ALA A 77 14.64 13.75 -5.15
C ALA A 77 14.92 14.65 -6.37
N PHE A 78 13.89 15.00 -7.15
CA PHE A 78 14.00 15.91 -8.29
C PHE A 78 14.51 17.29 -7.86
N CYS A 79 13.88 17.91 -6.87
CA CYS A 79 14.32 19.21 -6.36
C CYS A 79 15.71 19.16 -5.72
N SER A 80 16.03 18.09 -4.99
CA SER A 80 17.34 17.94 -4.35
C SER A 80 18.51 17.87 -5.34
N ARG A 81 18.28 17.25 -6.51
CA ARG A 81 19.26 17.14 -7.60
C ARG A 81 19.40 18.47 -8.32
N ASN A 82 18.29 19.11 -8.68
CA ASN A 82 18.30 20.39 -9.42
C ASN A 82 18.98 21.50 -8.60
N CYS A 83 18.75 21.53 -7.27
CA CYS A 83 19.33 22.53 -6.39
C CYS A 83 20.73 22.17 -5.86
N SER A 84 21.35 21.07 -6.32
CA SER A 84 22.63 20.60 -5.77
C SER A 84 23.83 21.47 -6.14
N SER A 85 23.78 22.19 -7.26
CA SER A 85 24.88 22.98 -7.83
C SER A 85 24.76 24.50 -7.60
N VAL A 86 23.65 25.00 -7.06
CA VAL A 86 23.28 26.43 -7.03
C VAL A 86 24.30 27.34 -6.32
N SER A 87 25.16 26.80 -5.47
CA SER A 87 26.20 27.57 -4.78
C SER A 87 27.55 27.60 -5.51
N ARG A 88 27.76 26.78 -6.54
CA ARG A 88 29.05 26.70 -7.25
C ARG A 88 29.25 27.86 -8.23
N GLU A 89 28.19 28.54 -8.63
CA GLU A 89 28.19 29.40 -9.82
C GLU A 89 28.51 30.89 -9.54
N ASN A 90 28.53 31.34 -8.27
CA ASN A 90 28.68 32.76 -7.93
C ASN A 90 29.83 33.06 -6.94
N VAL A 91 30.99 32.44 -7.10
CA VAL A 91 32.19 32.77 -6.29
C VAL A 91 33.26 33.40 -7.17
N THR A 92 32.98 34.60 -7.65
CA THR A 92 34.04 35.60 -7.85
C THR A 92 34.03 36.51 -6.62
N VAL A 93 35.23 36.78 -6.12
CA VAL A 93 35.58 37.81 -5.13
C VAL A 93 35.48 37.46 -3.62
N PHE A 94 36.65 37.60 -2.99
CA PHE A 94 37.03 37.69 -1.57
C PHE A 94 37.32 36.40 -0.77
N PRO A 95 38.49 36.34 -0.08
CA PRO A 95 38.84 35.30 0.88
C PRO A 95 38.10 35.56 2.21
N ALA A 96 36.78 35.68 2.18
CA ALA A 96 35.99 35.78 3.40
C ALA A 96 35.66 34.39 3.94
N ASP A 97 35.47 34.33 5.25
CA ASP A 97 35.48 33.16 6.12
C ASP A 97 34.73 31.93 5.60
N VAL A 98 35.29 30.74 5.81
CA VAL A 98 34.69 29.45 5.43
C VAL A 98 33.26 29.33 5.96
N THR A 99 32.99 29.84 7.16
CA THR A 99 31.67 29.89 7.80
C THR A 99 30.66 30.68 6.98
N LEU A 100 31.04 31.86 6.45
CA LEU A 100 30.18 32.70 5.61
C LEU A 100 29.90 32.05 4.25
N ARG A 101 30.87 31.31 3.69
CA ARG A 101 30.66 30.55 2.44
C ARG A 101 29.70 29.38 2.64
N VAL A 102 29.83 28.65 3.74
CA VAL A 102 28.90 27.55 4.09
C VAL A 102 27.50 28.10 4.35
N ALA A 103 27.37 29.19 5.11
CA ALA A 103 26.08 29.84 5.36
C ALA A 103 25.42 30.31 4.04
N ARG A 104 26.17 30.96 3.16
CA ARG A 104 25.70 31.35 1.82
C ARG A 104 25.23 30.16 1.00
N HIS A 105 26.00 29.07 0.97
CA HIS A 105 25.62 27.84 0.27
C HIS A 105 24.28 27.29 0.79
N VAL A 106 24.11 27.21 2.12
CA VAL A 106 22.88 26.71 2.75
C VAL A 106 21.69 27.60 2.39
N LEU A 107 21.83 28.93 2.46
CA LEU A 107 20.76 29.88 2.14
C LEU A 107 20.36 29.82 0.66
N LEU A 108 21.32 29.78 -0.26
CA LEU A 108 21.05 29.68 -1.70
C LEU A 108 20.37 28.36 -2.06
N ARG A 109 20.84 27.24 -1.48
CA ARG A 109 20.21 25.93 -1.67
C ARG A 109 18.79 25.91 -1.10
N ALA A 110 18.57 26.48 0.09
CA ALA A 110 17.25 26.57 0.70
C ALA A 110 16.28 27.39 -0.16
N ALA A 111 16.75 28.53 -0.71
CA ALA A 111 15.95 29.35 -1.62
C ALA A 111 15.57 28.61 -2.91
N CYS A 112 16.50 27.86 -3.51
CA CYS A 112 16.20 27.02 -4.67
C CYS A 112 15.18 25.93 -4.34
N LEU A 113 15.37 25.21 -3.22
CA LEU A 113 14.46 24.15 -2.80
C LEU A 113 13.05 24.69 -2.55
N LYS A 114 12.92 25.89 -1.96
CA LYS A 114 11.63 26.53 -1.75
C LYS A 114 10.91 26.77 -3.09
N ARG A 115 11.58 27.41 -4.05
CA ARG A 115 11.01 27.67 -5.40
C ARG A 115 10.62 26.40 -6.13
N CYS A 116 11.50 25.39 -6.12
CA CYS A 116 11.22 24.10 -6.78
C CYS A 116 10.01 23.38 -6.16
N LYS A 117 9.86 23.42 -4.83
CA LYS A 117 8.73 22.78 -4.15
C LYS A 117 7.40 23.49 -4.41
N GLU A 118 7.40 24.80 -4.62
CA GLU A 118 6.18 25.58 -4.92
C GLU A 118 5.51 25.16 -6.24
N GLU A 119 6.27 24.61 -7.18
CA GLU A 119 5.76 24.12 -8.48
C GLU A 119 4.90 22.86 -8.36
N PHE A 120 5.07 22.05 -7.30
CA PHE A 120 4.36 20.77 -7.18
C PHE A 120 3.16 20.86 -6.23
N PRO A 121 1.98 20.37 -6.64
CA PRO A 121 0.78 20.37 -5.80
C PRO A 121 0.93 19.52 -4.52
N VAL A 122 1.76 18.47 -4.54
CA VAL A 122 1.99 17.60 -3.38
C VAL A 122 2.58 18.34 -2.17
N PHE A 123 3.37 19.40 -2.38
CA PHE A 123 3.97 20.19 -1.31
C PHE A 123 3.07 21.33 -0.79
N LYS A 124 1.95 21.61 -1.46
CA LYS A 124 0.93 22.56 -0.97
C LYS A 124 0.08 21.95 0.17
N LEU A 125 0.08 20.63 0.26
CA LEU A 125 -0.59 19.88 1.32
C LEU A 125 0.29 19.78 2.58
N LYS A 126 -0.34 19.38 3.69
CA LYS A 126 0.38 19.13 4.95
C LYS A 126 1.43 18.04 4.76
N TYR A 127 2.66 18.32 5.19
CA TYR A 127 3.76 17.35 5.16
C TYR A 127 3.49 16.20 6.15
N PRO A 128 3.74 14.93 5.76
CA PRO A 128 3.47 13.77 6.62
C PRO A 128 4.38 13.71 7.86
N ARG A 129 3.89 13.05 8.91
CA ARG A 129 4.66 12.76 10.13
C ARG A 129 5.83 11.80 9.84
N ARG A 130 6.92 11.94 10.61
CA ARG A 130 8.12 11.09 10.47
C ARG A 130 7.82 9.60 10.71
N ASP A 131 7.03 9.29 11.74
CA ASP A 131 6.66 7.91 12.06
C ASP A 131 5.90 7.23 10.91
N LEU A 132 5.05 8.00 10.22
CA LEU A 132 4.34 7.52 9.05
C LEU A 132 5.32 7.25 7.90
N LEU A 133 6.24 8.17 7.61
CA LEU A 133 7.27 7.94 6.57
C LEU A 133 8.11 6.69 6.88
N GLN A 134 8.49 6.51 8.15
CA GLN A 134 9.22 5.31 8.59
C GLN A 134 8.41 4.02 8.34
N ALA A 135 7.09 4.03 8.58
CA ALA A 135 6.24 2.88 8.27
C ALA A 135 6.25 2.52 6.76
N PHE A 136 6.33 3.51 5.88
CA PHE A 136 6.47 3.29 4.44
C PHE A 136 7.86 2.76 4.06
N GLU A 137 8.92 3.23 4.73
CA GLU A 137 10.30 2.72 4.56
C GLU A 137 10.43 1.26 5.02
N GLU A 138 9.79 0.91 6.14
CA GLU A 138 9.69 -0.46 6.68
C GLU A 138 8.73 -1.36 5.89
N ARG A 139 8.11 -0.83 4.84
CA ARG A 139 7.15 -1.53 3.95
C ARG A 139 5.93 -2.09 4.69
N ILE A 140 5.51 -1.44 5.78
CA ILE A 140 4.33 -1.83 6.57
C ILE A 140 3.05 -1.87 5.72
N PRO A 141 2.75 -0.89 4.84
CA PRO A 141 1.54 -0.93 4.01
C PRO A 141 1.42 -2.20 3.14
N TYR A 142 2.54 -2.77 2.68
CA TYR A 142 2.52 -4.01 1.90
C TYR A 142 2.02 -5.20 2.72
N ARG A 143 2.31 -5.25 4.02
CA ARG A 143 1.82 -6.33 4.90
C ARG A 143 0.30 -6.28 5.03
N TYR A 144 -0.27 -5.08 5.17
CA TYR A 144 -1.72 -4.88 5.21
C TYR A 144 -2.39 -5.27 3.88
N ILE A 145 -1.81 -4.89 2.74
CA ILE A 145 -2.31 -5.27 1.41
C ILE A 145 -2.30 -6.80 1.24
N GLN A 146 -1.20 -7.47 1.61
CA GLN A 146 -1.07 -8.93 1.53
C GLN A 146 -2.16 -9.63 2.34
N PHE A 147 -2.35 -9.18 3.59
CA PHE A 147 -3.40 -9.74 4.44
C PHE A 147 -4.80 -9.47 3.88
N ALA A 148 -5.08 -8.25 3.44
CA ALA A 148 -6.39 -7.89 2.89
C ALA A 148 -6.73 -8.72 1.63
N HIS A 149 -5.74 -8.99 0.77
CA HIS A 149 -5.93 -9.89 -0.36
C HIS A 149 -6.18 -11.33 0.08
N TYR A 150 -5.40 -11.85 1.03
CA TYR A 150 -5.60 -13.20 1.57
C TYR A 150 -7.03 -13.35 2.13
N GLN A 151 -7.47 -12.37 2.93
CA GLN A 151 -8.79 -12.38 3.55
C GLN A 151 -9.91 -12.26 2.51
N SER A 152 -9.74 -11.45 1.46
CA SER A 152 -10.71 -11.32 0.36
C SER A 152 -10.91 -12.64 -0.39
N VAL A 153 -9.82 -13.37 -0.65
CA VAL A 153 -9.87 -14.69 -1.31
C VAL A 153 -10.47 -15.74 -0.38
N MET A 154 -10.13 -15.73 0.91
CA MET A 154 -10.67 -16.67 1.88
C MET A 154 -12.18 -16.49 2.10
N PHE A 155 -12.67 -15.25 2.21
CA PHE A 155 -14.11 -14.97 2.32
C PHE A 155 -14.87 -15.43 1.08
N CYS A 156 -14.33 -15.20 -0.12
CA CYS A 156 -14.88 -15.72 -1.36
C CYS A 156 -14.98 -17.26 -1.32
N SER A 157 -13.92 -17.97 -0.93
CA SER A 157 -13.93 -19.43 -0.87
C SER A 157 -14.96 -19.98 0.13
N LYS A 158 -15.08 -19.37 1.32
CA LYS A 158 -16.06 -19.80 2.35
C LYS A 158 -17.50 -19.50 1.94
N LEU A 159 -17.77 -18.31 1.41
CA LEU A 159 -19.11 -17.90 1.00
C LEU A 159 -19.59 -18.71 -0.22
N TRP A 160 -18.70 -18.96 -1.19
CA TRP A 160 -19.02 -19.82 -2.32
C TRP A 160 -19.15 -21.28 -1.93
N ALA A 161 -18.42 -21.81 -0.95
CA ALA A 161 -18.68 -23.15 -0.44
C ALA A 161 -20.11 -23.25 0.15
N GLN A 162 -20.56 -22.25 0.92
CA GLN A 162 -21.91 -22.22 1.48
C GLN A 162 -23.01 -22.07 0.42
N VAL A 163 -22.83 -21.17 -0.55
CA VAL A 163 -23.78 -20.96 -1.67
C VAL A 163 -23.75 -22.15 -2.64
N ALA A 164 -22.58 -22.71 -2.93
CA ALA A 164 -22.39 -23.93 -3.71
C ALA A 164 -23.13 -25.12 -3.08
N PHE A 165 -22.98 -25.33 -1.76
CA PHE A 165 -23.69 -26.39 -1.05
C PHE A 165 -25.22 -26.19 -1.10
N GLY A 166 -25.69 -24.94 -0.98
CA GLY A 166 -27.12 -24.60 -1.10
C GLY A 166 -27.69 -24.85 -2.50
N VAL A 167 -27.01 -24.38 -3.54
CA VAL A 167 -27.43 -24.54 -4.95
C VAL A 167 -27.27 -25.98 -5.44
N CYS A 168 -26.26 -26.71 -4.97
CA CYS A 168 -26.03 -28.12 -5.32
C CYS A 168 -27.14 -29.04 -4.81
N ARG A 169 -27.71 -28.74 -3.63
CA ARG A 169 -28.87 -29.46 -3.09
C ARG A 169 -30.11 -29.35 -3.99
N GLN A 170 -30.18 -28.31 -4.81
CA GLN A 170 -31.36 -28.00 -5.63
C GLN A 170 -31.20 -28.33 -7.11
N ALA A 171 -29.97 -28.54 -7.60
CA ALA A 171 -29.70 -28.60 -9.04
C ALA A 171 -29.13 -29.91 -9.58
N GLY A 172 -28.73 -30.90 -8.76
CA GLY A 172 -28.37 -32.24 -9.26
C GLY A 172 -27.35 -32.28 -10.42
N ARG A 173 -26.41 -31.32 -10.50
CA ARG A 173 -25.42 -31.24 -11.59
C ARG A 173 -23.98 -31.42 -11.10
N HIS A 174 -23.20 -32.11 -11.94
CA HIS A 174 -21.84 -32.58 -11.71
C HIS A 174 -20.81 -31.42 -11.79
N TRP A 175 -19.97 -31.28 -10.76
CA TRP A 175 -19.03 -30.16 -10.55
C TRP A 175 -17.72 -30.20 -11.37
N LYS A 176 -17.58 -31.13 -12.32
CA LYS A 176 -16.24 -31.49 -12.86
C LYS A 176 -15.56 -30.39 -13.69
N ASP A 177 -16.29 -29.37 -14.16
CA ASP A 177 -15.75 -28.42 -15.15
C ASP A 177 -15.58 -26.97 -14.64
N VAL A 178 -15.82 -26.69 -13.36
CA VAL A 178 -15.61 -25.33 -12.82
C VAL A 178 -14.18 -25.18 -12.33
N SER A 179 -13.37 -24.51 -13.14
CA SER A 179 -11.99 -24.16 -12.79
C SER A 179 -11.93 -23.20 -11.60
N LEU A 180 -10.96 -23.42 -10.71
CA LEU A 180 -10.61 -22.51 -9.61
C LEU A 180 -10.39 -21.07 -10.09
N ILE A 181 -9.92 -20.89 -11.33
CA ILE A 181 -9.69 -19.57 -11.95
C ILE A 181 -11.02 -18.88 -12.27
N ASP A 182 -12.05 -19.62 -12.72
CA ASP A 182 -13.37 -19.05 -13.02
C ASP A 182 -14.15 -18.69 -11.74
N LEU A 183 -13.92 -19.44 -10.66
CA LEU A 183 -14.47 -19.14 -9.33
C LEU A 183 -13.91 -17.83 -8.77
N VAL A 184 -12.59 -17.64 -8.86
CA VAL A 184 -11.91 -16.41 -8.44
C VAL A 184 -12.34 -15.21 -9.29
N ARG A 185 -12.58 -15.41 -10.59
CA ARG A 185 -13.06 -14.35 -11.50
C ARG A 185 -14.49 -13.91 -11.16
N ARG A 186 -15.40 -14.84 -10.86
CA ARG A 186 -16.78 -14.52 -10.44
C ARG A 186 -16.85 -13.81 -9.09
N CYS A 187 -16.05 -14.23 -8.11
CA CYS A 187 -15.95 -13.50 -6.83
C CYS A 187 -15.49 -12.05 -6.98
N ARG A 188 -14.61 -11.78 -7.97
CA ARG A 188 -14.13 -10.42 -8.25
C ARG A 188 -15.22 -9.51 -8.83
N GLU A 189 -16.24 -10.09 -9.46
CA GLU A 189 -17.35 -9.36 -10.10
C GLU A 189 -18.52 -9.10 -9.12
N GLU A 190 -18.76 -9.97 -8.13
CA GLU A 190 -19.80 -9.83 -7.10
C GLU A 190 -19.43 -8.88 -5.93
N LYS A 191 -18.93 -7.67 -6.23
CA LYS A 191 -18.47 -6.64 -5.28
C LYS A 191 -19.52 -6.13 -4.25
N HIS A 192 -20.70 -6.72 -4.11
CA HIS A 192 -21.85 -6.09 -3.44
C HIS A 192 -22.55 -6.87 -2.31
N ILE A 193 -22.00 -7.98 -1.80
CA ILE A 193 -22.71 -8.74 -0.74
C ILE A 193 -22.10 -8.49 0.65
N ARG A 194 -22.75 -7.53 1.33
CA ARG A 194 -22.96 -7.30 2.78
C ARG A 194 -21.90 -7.71 3.82
N ARG A 195 -21.61 -6.73 4.69
CA ARG A 195 -21.00 -6.81 6.03
C ARG A 195 -21.31 -8.13 6.75
N ALA A 196 -20.27 -8.89 7.07
CA ALA A 196 -20.30 -9.92 8.11
C ALA A 196 -19.93 -9.30 9.47
N PRO A 197 -20.48 -9.82 10.59
CA PRO A 197 -20.24 -9.24 11.91
C PRO A 197 -18.82 -9.53 12.41
N ALA A 198 -18.35 -8.63 13.25
CA ALA A 198 -17.03 -8.59 13.85
C ALA A 198 -16.65 -9.91 14.53
N LEU A 199 -15.44 -10.37 14.22
CA LEU A 199 -14.64 -11.23 15.09
C LEU A 199 -13.37 -10.44 15.41
N GLU A 200 -13.27 -10.02 16.67
CA GLU A 200 -12.05 -9.83 17.46
C GLU A 200 -10.94 -10.84 17.06
N GLU A 201 -9.65 -10.55 16.98
CA GLU A 201 -8.81 -9.38 17.21
C GLU A 201 -7.68 -9.44 16.16
N VAL A 202 -7.22 -8.29 15.66
CA VAL A 202 -5.87 -8.19 15.08
C VAL A 202 -5.11 -7.21 15.97
N PRO A 203 -3.96 -7.58 16.54
CA PRO A 203 -3.27 -6.73 17.50
C PRO A 203 -2.84 -5.43 16.82
N ALA A 204 -3.44 -4.34 17.30
CA ALA A 204 -3.08 -3.00 16.94
C ALA A 204 -1.66 -2.70 17.46
N VAL A 205 -0.66 -2.82 16.60
CA VAL A 205 0.61 -2.12 16.83
C VAL A 205 0.39 -0.66 16.41
N ILE A 206 -0.30 0.06 17.29
CA ILE A 206 -0.30 1.53 17.33
C ILE A 206 1.01 1.91 18.04
N PRO A 207 1.86 2.80 17.49
CA PRO A 207 2.98 3.32 18.25
C PRO A 207 2.42 4.22 19.37
N ARG A 208 2.38 3.71 20.60
CA ARG A 208 2.08 4.51 21.79
C ARG A 208 3.37 5.08 22.36
N GLY A 209 3.48 6.41 22.31
CA GLY A 209 4.22 7.17 23.29
C GLY A 209 3.61 7.03 24.69
N GLU A 210 4.48 7.21 25.69
CA GLU A 210 4.22 7.43 27.13
C GLU A 210 3.70 6.26 27.99
N ARG A 211 4.60 5.80 28.87
CA ARG A 211 4.36 4.93 30.04
C ARG A 211 3.84 5.75 31.22
N PRO A 212 2.96 5.17 32.05
CA PRO A 212 3.35 5.05 33.46
C PRO A 212 3.03 3.68 34.12
N ALA A 213 3.87 3.38 35.13
CA ALA A 213 3.80 2.49 36.29
C ALA A 213 2.97 1.18 36.29
N ARG A 214 3.66 0.08 36.62
CA ARG A 214 3.13 -1.22 37.08
C ARG A 214 2.47 -1.11 38.47
N PRO A 215 1.57 -2.06 38.77
CA PRO A 215 1.69 -2.80 40.01
C PRO A 215 1.78 -4.33 39.80
N SER A 216 2.06 -4.98 40.91
CA SER A 216 2.68 -6.29 41.17
C SER A 216 1.78 -7.52 41.01
N ARG A 217 2.46 -8.64 40.75
CA ARG A 217 2.00 -10.04 40.84
C ARG A 217 1.44 -10.37 42.23
N SER A 218 0.44 -11.25 42.31
CA SER A 218 0.59 -12.64 42.79
C SER A 218 -0.72 -13.46 42.59
N PRO A 219 -0.64 -14.82 42.59
CA PRO A 219 -1.64 -15.74 42.05
C PRO A 219 -2.57 -16.34 43.13
N ASP A 220 -3.69 -16.97 42.74
CA ASP A 220 -4.16 -18.23 43.35
C ASP A 220 -5.33 -18.89 42.59
N ALA A 221 -5.11 -20.19 42.34
CA ALA A 221 -5.99 -21.36 42.32
C ALA A 221 -7.42 -21.37 41.72
N ALA A 222 -7.62 -22.37 40.83
CA ALA A 222 -8.63 -23.46 40.89
C ALA A 222 -9.18 -23.74 39.47
N LEU A 223 -8.64 -24.69 38.71
CA LEU A 223 -9.07 -26.11 38.66
C LEU A 223 -10.59 -26.31 38.74
N CYS A 224 -11.22 -26.64 37.61
CA CYS A 224 -12.14 -27.78 37.59
C CYS A 224 -12.26 -28.36 36.17
N SER A 225 -11.94 -29.65 36.10
CA SER A 225 -12.10 -30.54 34.95
C SER A 225 -13.56 -31.00 34.87
N MET A 226 -14.13 -31.12 33.67
CA MET A 226 -15.18 -32.12 33.41
C MET A 226 -15.04 -32.70 32.01
N THR A 227 -14.64 -33.96 31.99
CA THR A 227 -14.83 -34.93 30.92
C THR A 227 -16.17 -35.66 31.15
N ARG A 228 -16.76 -36.21 30.07
CA ARG A 228 -17.94 -37.13 29.95
C ARG A 228 -19.28 -36.42 29.66
N LEU A 229 -20.22 -36.93 28.87
CA LEU A 229 -20.41 -38.18 28.10
C LEU A 229 -21.62 -37.95 27.14
N VAL A 230 -21.61 -38.58 25.96
CA VAL A 230 -22.74 -39.26 25.27
C VAL A 230 -24.08 -38.49 25.09
N ARG A 231 -24.37 -38.12 23.82
CA ARG A 231 -25.37 -38.80 22.97
C ARG A 231 -25.17 -38.45 21.50
#